data_AF-A0A144MTE3-F1
#
_entry.id   AF-A0A144MTE3-F1
#
_cell.length_a   1.000
_cell.length_b   1.000
_cell.length_c   1.000
_cell.angle_alpha   90.00
_cell.angle_beta   90.00
_cell.angle_gamma   90.00
#
_symmetry.space_group_name_H-M   'P 1'
#
loop_
_entity.id
_entity.type
_entity.pdbx_description
1 polymer ?
#
loop_
_entity_poly.entity_id
_entity_poly.type
_entity_poly.pdbx_seq_one_letter_code
_entity_poly.pdbx_strand_id
1 'polypeptide(L)'
;MIPGWLWAPTGLGIAFLLLPIIGMLSRVDPQSLLAVITAEESRLAMQLSLLTSVTSAIISVLIGFPLGYLLATRPFFGQRIVRTLILLPLVLPPVVSGLALLYTWGRSAILGGGLESVGLSLAYTTSAVIMAQVFVSLPFMVMSVETATAGLGRRYELTAAELGANPNRVFFTVTLPLLRHGIITGAVLCFARSLGEFGATLTFAGSLSGVTRTMPLQIYLVRESDPQAAIGLSLLLIVIAVLIIILAYRSPHAPRLKSPHTTPTLAEAAPRFANTDRQHGGEVNPETRSQDRVRADQRISAEVRLNARGIDLDLTSVLPGTTAIIGRNGAGKSTLFQVLTGALTPDSGRLRIGDDTVFDIAVGHWPPVHDRGIVHLAQNPVLFPHLNVIDNVSFGLRAHGSTRNDSQKRAQAMLDRLGVGQCANRRPDAVSGGQAARIALARALVVEPKLLLLDEPLAALDVDVAVETREVLAELVQGRGALLITHDVDDVTAMADSLVLVENGTVAHSAPVGQIDPEAAGEGTEFLASFCMRDRDGILCNQSQ
;
A
#
# COMPACT_ATOMS: atom_id res chain seq x y z
N MET A 1 -12.98 -7.58 24.70
CA MET A 1 -13.65 -7.22 25.97
C MET A 1 -13.42 -5.73 26.18
N ILE A 2 -14.47 -4.92 26.26
CA ILE A 2 -14.36 -3.46 26.46
C ILE A 2 -14.65 -3.17 27.94
N PRO A 3 -13.78 -2.43 28.66
CA PRO A 3 -14.03 -2.04 30.05
C PRO A 3 -15.39 -1.32 30.22
N GLY A 4 -16.20 -1.75 31.20
CA GLY A 4 -17.56 -1.24 31.39
C GLY A 4 -17.65 0.26 31.69
N TRP A 5 -16.63 0.83 32.31
CA TRP A 5 -16.58 2.26 32.64
C TRP A 5 -16.53 3.17 31.40
N LEU A 6 -16.13 2.66 30.23
CA LEU A 6 -16.12 3.42 28.97
C LEU A 6 -17.53 3.77 28.46
N TRP A 7 -18.56 3.03 28.89
CA TRP A 7 -19.94 3.31 28.48
C TRP A 7 -20.47 4.63 29.05
N ALA A 8 -20.06 5.02 30.26
CA ALA A 8 -20.50 6.26 30.90
C ALA A 8 -20.06 7.53 30.12
N PRO A 9 -18.76 7.76 29.83
CA PRO A 9 -18.34 8.91 29.03
C PRO A 9 -18.84 8.82 27.59
N THR A 10 -19.02 7.60 27.04
CA THR A 10 -19.61 7.41 25.71
C THR A 10 -21.06 7.90 25.67
N GLY A 11 -21.90 7.48 26.63
CA GLY A 11 -23.28 7.93 26.72
C GLY A 11 -23.39 9.44 26.93
N LEU A 12 -22.54 10.00 27.79
CA LEU A 12 -22.46 11.45 28.01
C LEU A 12 -22.08 12.20 26.73
N GLY A 13 -21.09 11.70 25.97
CA GLY A 13 -20.68 12.29 24.71
C GLY A 13 -21.78 12.25 23.64
N ILE A 14 -22.48 11.12 23.52
CA ILE A 14 -23.62 10.99 22.59
C ILE A 14 -24.74 11.96 22.98
N ALA A 15 -25.09 12.03 24.26
CA ALA A 15 -26.12 12.95 24.75
C ALA A 15 -25.73 14.41 24.48
N PHE A 16 -24.47 14.80 24.74
CA PHE A 16 -23.97 16.14 24.48
C PHE A 16 -24.10 16.57 23.01
N LEU A 17 -23.88 15.65 22.06
CA LEU A 17 -24.02 15.92 20.62
C LEU A 17 -25.49 15.95 20.16
N LEU A 18 -26.35 15.09 20.72
CA LEU A 18 -27.74 14.96 20.27
C LEU A 18 -28.69 15.99 20.90
N LEU A 19 -28.48 16.35 22.18
CA LEU A 19 -29.40 17.24 22.91
C LEU A 19 -29.59 18.62 22.24
N PRO A 20 -28.56 19.31 21.70
CA PRO A 20 -28.77 20.56 20.97
C PRO A 20 -29.65 20.41 19.73
N ILE A 21 -29.49 19.31 18.99
CA ILE A 21 -30.29 19.02 17.79
C ILE A 21 -31.75 18.74 18.19
N ILE A 22 -31.96 17.96 19.26
CA ILE A 22 -33.30 17.71 19.83
C ILE A 22 -33.93 19.01 20.32
N GLY A 23 -33.15 19.89 20.96
CA GLY A 23 -33.60 21.21 21.41
C GLY A 23 -33.99 22.15 20.27
N MET A 24 -33.34 22.06 19.11
CA MET A 24 -33.77 22.77 17.91
C MET A 24 -35.07 22.18 17.33
N LEU A 25 -35.17 20.85 17.26
CA LEU A 25 -36.36 20.15 16.76
C LEU A 25 -37.62 20.46 17.60
N SER A 26 -37.48 20.61 18.92
CA SER A 26 -38.62 20.89 19.80
C SER A 26 -39.14 22.34 19.71
N ARG A 27 -38.37 23.26 19.13
CA ARG A 27 -38.73 24.67 18.99
C ARG A 27 -39.25 25.07 17.62
N VAL A 28 -39.18 24.16 16.65
CA VAL A 28 -39.65 24.44 15.28
C VAL A 28 -41.17 24.49 15.22
N ASP A 29 -41.67 25.53 14.55
CA ASP A 29 -43.05 25.58 14.08
C ASP A 29 -43.17 24.86 12.72
N PRO A 30 -43.89 23.73 12.64
CA PRO A 30 -44.04 22.96 11.40
C PRO A 30 -44.77 23.73 10.29
N GLN A 31 -45.60 24.71 10.63
CA GLN A 31 -46.44 25.42 9.66
C GLN A 31 -45.63 26.44 8.86
N SER A 32 -44.73 27.17 9.51
CA SER A 32 -43.83 28.13 8.88
C SER A 32 -42.61 27.47 8.22
N LEU A 33 -42.23 26.25 8.62
CA LEU A 33 -41.06 25.55 8.10
C LEU A 33 -41.08 25.40 6.56
N LEU A 34 -42.22 25.01 5.99
CA LEU A 34 -42.32 24.84 4.54
C LEU A 34 -42.14 26.17 3.81
N ALA A 35 -42.71 27.25 4.33
CA ALA A 35 -42.58 28.58 3.75
C ALA A 35 -41.12 29.07 3.78
N VAL A 36 -40.43 28.87 4.90
CA VAL A 36 -39.03 29.27 5.09
C VAL A 36 -38.09 28.48 4.16
N ILE A 37 -38.30 27.17 4.01
CA ILE A 37 -37.50 26.32 3.13
C ILE A 37 -37.75 26.63 1.65
N THR A 38 -38.98 27.00 1.29
CA THR A 38 -39.37 27.27 -0.10
C THR A 38 -39.10 28.71 -0.55
N ALA A 39 -38.75 29.60 0.38
CA ALA A 39 -38.36 30.97 0.08
C ALA A 39 -37.18 31.03 -0.92
N GLU A 40 -37.23 32.00 -1.83
CA GLU A 40 -36.26 32.14 -2.92
C GLU A 40 -34.84 32.35 -2.39
N GLU A 41 -34.66 33.20 -1.39
CA GLU A 41 -33.34 33.42 -0.77
C GLU A 41 -32.76 32.16 -0.13
N SER A 42 -33.59 31.35 0.54
CA SER A 42 -33.19 30.08 1.14
C SER A 42 -32.72 29.07 0.09
N ARG A 43 -33.45 28.99 -1.03
CA ARG A 43 -33.09 28.11 -2.16
C ARG A 43 -31.79 28.55 -2.82
N LEU A 44 -31.63 29.84 -3.09
CA LEU A 44 -30.40 30.41 -3.67
C LEU A 44 -29.20 30.19 -2.75
N ALA A 45 -29.34 30.46 -1.45
CA ALA A 45 -28.27 30.25 -0.47
C ALA A 45 -27.91 28.77 -0.33
N MET A 46 -28.88 27.86 -0.34
CA MET A 46 -28.66 26.42 -0.29
C MET A 46 -27.94 25.91 -1.56
N GLN A 47 -28.41 26.31 -2.74
CA GLN A 47 -27.79 25.91 -4.01
C GLN A 47 -26.35 26.40 -4.08
N LEU A 48 -26.10 27.66 -3.71
CA LEU A 48 -24.76 28.23 -3.67
C LEU A 48 -23.87 27.50 -2.66
N SER A 49 -24.38 27.21 -1.46
CA SER A 49 -23.66 26.45 -0.43
C SER A 49 -23.26 25.06 -0.92
N LEU A 50 -24.17 24.32 -1.54
CA LEU A 50 -23.88 22.98 -2.05
C LEU A 50 -22.88 23.02 -3.21
N LEU A 51 -23.10 23.92 -4.18
CA LEU A 51 -22.20 24.07 -5.32
C LEU A 51 -20.79 24.44 -4.87
N THR A 52 -20.65 25.49 -4.06
CA THR A 52 -19.35 25.95 -3.56
C THR A 52 -18.66 24.88 -2.72
N SER A 53 -19.38 24.20 -1.82
CA SER A 53 -18.79 23.17 -0.96
C SER A 53 -18.34 21.93 -1.73
N VAL A 54 -19.11 21.48 -2.74
CA VAL A 54 -18.71 20.35 -3.59
C VAL A 54 -17.52 20.74 -4.46
N THR A 55 -17.54 21.91 -5.08
CA THR A 55 -16.41 22.40 -5.89
C THR A 55 -15.14 22.55 -5.04
N SER A 56 -15.26 23.13 -3.84
CA SER A 56 -14.17 23.24 -2.88
C SER A 56 -13.64 21.87 -2.44
N ALA A 57 -14.52 20.90 -2.16
CA ALA A 57 -14.10 19.55 -1.82
C ALA A 57 -13.34 18.88 -2.99
N ILE A 58 -13.81 19.03 -4.24
CA ILE A 58 -13.11 18.51 -5.43
C ILE A 58 -11.74 19.16 -5.59
N ILE A 59 -11.64 20.49 -5.47
CA ILE A 59 -10.35 21.19 -5.55
C ILE A 59 -9.42 20.76 -4.42
N SER A 60 -9.93 20.64 -3.20
CA SER A 60 -9.17 20.14 -2.04
C SER A 60 -8.73 18.69 -2.23
N VAL A 61 -9.48 17.85 -2.94
CA VAL A 61 -9.03 16.50 -3.34
C VAL A 61 -7.88 16.61 -4.34
N LEU A 62 -8.05 17.37 -5.43
CA LEU A 62 -7.08 17.49 -6.51
C LEU A 62 -5.73 18.05 -6.03
N ILE A 63 -5.74 18.98 -5.09
CA ILE A 63 -4.53 19.61 -4.55
C ILE A 63 -4.03 18.87 -3.31
N GLY A 64 -4.93 18.53 -2.39
CA GLY A 64 -4.58 17.95 -1.10
C GLY A 64 -4.14 16.50 -1.18
N PHE A 65 -4.66 15.71 -2.12
CA PHE A 65 -4.24 14.31 -2.27
C PHE A 65 -2.77 14.18 -2.70
N PRO A 66 -2.30 14.81 -3.80
CA PRO A 66 -0.89 14.73 -4.20
C PRO A 66 0.04 15.28 -3.11
N LEU A 67 -0.35 16.38 -2.47
CA LEU A 67 0.42 17.01 -1.40
C LEU A 67 0.56 16.07 -0.18
N GLY A 68 -0.55 15.48 0.28
CA GLY A 68 -0.55 14.52 1.38
C GLY A 68 0.22 13.24 1.05
N TYR A 69 0.07 12.73 -0.17
CA TYR A 69 0.81 11.54 -0.62
C TYR A 69 2.32 11.80 -0.69
N LEU A 70 2.75 12.94 -1.24
CA LEU A 70 4.17 13.32 -1.29
C LEU A 70 4.76 13.56 0.11
N LEU A 71 4.03 14.23 1.00
CA LEU A 71 4.45 14.43 2.40
C LEU A 71 4.58 13.11 3.16
N ALA A 72 3.78 12.11 2.84
CA ALA A 72 3.86 10.79 3.47
C ALA A 72 4.98 9.91 2.89
N THR A 73 5.34 10.11 1.61
CA THR A 73 6.23 9.19 0.88
C THR A 73 7.62 9.76 0.59
N ARG A 74 7.84 11.06 0.64
CA ARG A 74 9.13 11.66 0.28
C ARG A 74 9.62 12.59 1.39
N PRO A 75 10.78 12.30 2.00
CA PRO A 75 11.45 13.28 2.83
C PRO A 75 12.06 14.36 1.93
N PHE A 76 11.87 15.63 2.26
CA PHE A 76 12.51 16.75 1.57
C PHE A 76 12.81 17.90 2.53
N PHE A 77 13.76 18.74 2.14
CA PHE A 77 14.16 19.91 2.93
C PHE A 77 12.97 20.89 3.07
N GLY A 78 12.63 21.28 4.30
CA GLY A 78 11.48 22.16 4.57
C GLY A 78 10.13 21.46 4.76
N GLN A 79 10.07 20.13 4.76
CA GLN A 79 8.83 19.36 5.00
C GLN A 79 8.08 19.78 6.28
N ARG A 80 8.80 20.11 7.36
CA ARG A 80 8.21 20.61 8.61
C ARG A 80 7.48 21.94 8.41
N ILE A 81 8.09 22.87 7.66
CA ILE A 81 7.50 24.19 7.36
C ILE A 81 6.23 23.99 6.54
N VAL A 82 6.28 23.14 5.50
CA VAL A 82 5.11 22.82 4.67
C VAL A 82 3.97 22.26 5.52
N ARG A 83 4.25 21.29 6.41
CA ARG A 83 3.24 20.76 7.34
C ARG A 83 2.66 21.84 8.25
N THR A 84 3.50 22.71 8.82
CA THR A 84 3.03 23.83 9.66
C THR A 84 2.13 24.79 8.88
N LEU A 85 2.49 25.13 7.64
CA LEU A 85 1.69 26.00 6.78
C LEU A 85 0.34 25.37 6.42
N ILE A 86 0.31 24.06 6.15
CA ILE A 86 -0.94 23.34 5.88
C ILE A 86 -1.81 23.29 7.13
N LEU A 87 -1.24 23.17 8.34
CA LEU A 87 -2.03 23.11 9.57
C LEU A 87 -2.45 24.47 10.10
N LEU A 88 -1.79 25.55 9.68
CA LEU A 88 -2.04 26.91 10.13
C LEU A 88 -3.54 27.32 10.05
N PRO A 89 -4.28 27.06 8.95
CA PRO A 89 -5.70 27.43 8.85
C PRO A 89 -6.61 26.80 9.91
N LEU A 90 -6.21 25.68 10.52
CA LEU A 90 -6.99 25.02 11.57
C LEU A 90 -6.93 25.76 12.92
N VAL A 91 -5.88 26.55 13.14
CA VAL A 91 -5.62 27.26 14.41
C VAL A 91 -6.03 28.73 14.28
N LEU A 92 -6.02 29.27 13.06
CA LEU A 92 -6.40 30.66 12.81
C LEU A 92 -7.90 30.88 13.06
N PRO A 93 -8.28 31.95 13.78
CA PRO A 93 -9.67 32.39 13.83
C PRO A 93 -10.22 32.62 12.41
N PRO A 94 -11.46 32.24 12.08
CA PRO A 94 -11.99 32.33 10.71
C PRO A 94 -11.91 33.74 10.11
N VAL A 95 -12.13 34.78 10.92
CA VAL A 95 -12.04 36.17 10.49
C VAL A 95 -10.60 36.54 10.09
N VAL A 96 -9.60 36.04 10.82
CA VAL A 96 -8.19 36.27 10.50
C VAL A 96 -7.83 35.59 9.18
N SER A 97 -8.31 34.37 8.95
CA SER A 97 -8.17 33.68 7.66
C SER A 97 -8.81 34.46 6.50
N GLY A 98 -10.00 35.02 6.72
CA GLY A 98 -10.68 35.88 5.73
C GLY A 98 -9.93 37.17 5.43
N LEU A 99 -9.40 37.86 6.46
CA LEU A 99 -8.56 39.05 6.29
C LEU A 99 -7.25 38.74 5.55
N ALA A 100 -6.59 37.63 5.89
CA ALA A 100 -5.38 37.20 5.21
C ALA A 100 -5.63 36.96 3.72
N LEU A 101 -6.73 36.29 3.37
CA LEU A 101 -7.13 36.09 1.98
C LEU A 101 -7.48 37.41 1.29
N LEU A 102 -8.21 38.32 1.95
CA LEU A 102 -8.56 39.62 1.41
C LEU A 102 -7.33 40.51 1.15
N TYR A 103 -6.37 40.54 2.07
CA TYR A 103 -5.14 41.31 1.89
C TYR A 103 -4.15 40.68 0.90
N THR A 104 -4.36 39.41 0.53
CA THR A 104 -3.54 38.73 -0.47
C THR A 104 -4.18 38.82 -1.87
N TRP A 105 -5.48 38.60 -1.97
CA TRP A 105 -6.23 38.40 -3.21
C TRP A 105 -7.31 39.45 -3.48
N GLY A 106 -7.50 40.40 -2.56
CA GLY A 106 -8.44 41.50 -2.73
C GLY A 106 -8.01 42.48 -3.82
N ARG A 107 -8.95 43.33 -4.21
CA ARG A 107 -8.78 44.29 -5.31
C ARG A 107 -7.52 45.18 -5.17
N SER A 108 -7.26 45.65 -3.95
CA SER A 108 -6.12 46.52 -3.62
C SER A 108 -4.84 45.76 -3.23
N ALA A 109 -4.86 44.43 -3.28
CA ALA A 109 -3.72 43.59 -2.92
C ALA A 109 -2.73 43.42 -4.08
N ILE A 110 -1.48 43.10 -3.76
CA ILE A 110 -0.40 42.96 -4.76
C ILE A 110 -0.74 41.89 -5.81
N LEU A 111 -1.23 40.72 -5.38
CA LEU A 111 -1.59 39.63 -6.30
C LEU A 111 -2.98 39.86 -6.93
N GLY A 112 -3.95 40.38 -6.16
CA GLY A 112 -5.30 40.63 -6.65
C GLY A 112 -5.40 41.75 -7.69
N GLY A 113 -4.67 42.85 -7.51
CA GLY A 113 -4.61 43.95 -8.47
C GLY A 113 -3.96 43.55 -9.80
N GLY A 114 -3.00 42.62 -9.75
CA GLY A 114 -2.42 41.99 -10.94
C GLY A 114 -3.45 41.19 -11.75
N LEU A 115 -4.30 40.38 -11.10
CA LEU A 115 -5.38 39.65 -11.78
C LEU A 115 -6.47 40.58 -12.32
N GLU A 116 -6.78 41.67 -11.62
CA GLU A 116 -7.79 42.62 -12.07
C GLU A 116 -7.36 43.36 -13.34
N SER A 117 -6.05 43.59 -13.54
CA SER A 117 -5.52 44.15 -14.79
C SER A 117 -5.79 43.26 -16.02
N VAL A 118 -6.05 41.96 -15.80
CA VAL A 118 -6.41 40.96 -16.81
C VAL A 118 -7.94 40.71 -16.83
N GLY A 119 -8.71 41.48 -16.06
CA GLY A 119 -10.18 41.42 -16.00
C GLY A 119 -10.75 40.34 -15.06
N LEU A 120 -9.93 39.74 -14.19
CA LEU A 120 -10.35 38.69 -13.26
C LEU A 120 -10.43 39.22 -11.83
N SER A 121 -11.59 39.77 -11.42
CA SER A 121 -11.81 40.18 -10.03
C SER A 121 -12.26 39.01 -9.15
N LEU A 122 -11.54 38.72 -8.06
CA LEU A 122 -11.86 37.60 -7.16
C LEU A 122 -12.73 38.01 -5.96
N ALA A 123 -12.49 39.17 -5.35
CA ALA A 123 -13.28 39.62 -4.20
C ALA A 123 -14.76 39.80 -4.56
N TYR A 124 -15.66 39.48 -3.62
CA TYR A 124 -17.12 39.55 -3.81
C TYR A 124 -17.69 38.61 -4.90
N THR A 125 -16.96 37.56 -5.27
CA THR A 125 -17.41 36.56 -6.24
C THR A 125 -17.60 35.17 -5.60
N THR A 126 -18.31 34.28 -6.30
CA THR A 126 -18.40 32.86 -5.92
C THR A 126 -17.03 32.19 -5.86
N SER A 127 -16.07 32.62 -6.68
CA SER A 127 -14.69 32.12 -6.63
C SER A 127 -13.98 32.48 -5.32
N ALA A 128 -14.24 33.65 -4.74
CA ALA A 128 -13.73 33.99 -3.40
C ALA A 128 -14.30 33.07 -2.31
N VAL A 129 -15.57 32.68 -2.41
CA VAL A 129 -16.17 31.69 -1.50
C VAL A 129 -15.44 30.36 -1.59
N ILE A 130 -15.21 29.86 -2.82
CA ILE A 130 -14.50 28.60 -3.06
C ILE A 130 -13.07 28.67 -2.54
N MET A 131 -12.34 29.76 -2.78
CA MET A 131 -10.97 29.93 -2.29
C MET A 131 -10.90 29.91 -0.75
N ALA A 132 -11.82 30.62 -0.08
CA ALA A 132 -11.89 30.62 1.38
C ALA A 132 -12.19 29.22 1.93
N GLN A 133 -13.13 28.51 1.32
CA GLN A 133 -13.47 27.14 1.69
C GLN A 133 -12.30 26.17 1.46
N VAL A 134 -11.60 26.26 0.32
CA VAL A 134 -10.42 25.43 0.03
C VAL A 134 -9.31 25.70 1.05
N PHE A 135 -9.03 26.97 1.37
CA PHE A 135 -8.00 27.34 2.34
C PHE A 135 -8.20 26.66 3.70
N VAL A 136 -9.44 26.55 4.17
CA VAL A 136 -9.74 25.95 5.48
C VAL A 136 -10.02 24.44 5.41
N SER A 137 -10.44 23.91 4.26
CA SER A 137 -10.78 22.48 4.09
C SER A 137 -9.61 21.62 3.63
N LEU A 138 -8.68 22.14 2.83
CA LEU A 138 -7.51 21.41 2.29
C LEU A 138 -6.72 20.62 3.34
N PRO A 139 -6.50 21.11 4.58
CA PRO A 139 -5.73 20.38 5.59
C PRO A 139 -6.34 19.02 5.94
N PHE A 140 -7.68 18.89 5.88
CA PHE A 140 -8.37 17.63 6.17
C PHE A 140 -8.07 16.55 5.13
N MET A 141 -7.97 16.92 3.84
CA MET A 141 -7.57 15.96 2.80
C MET A 141 -6.13 15.51 3.02
N VAL A 142 -5.22 16.46 3.24
CA VAL A 142 -3.79 16.17 3.46
C VAL A 142 -3.61 15.20 4.63
N MET A 143 -4.21 15.51 5.79
CA MET A 143 -4.11 14.65 6.99
C MET A 143 -4.72 13.26 6.76
N SER A 144 -5.86 13.18 6.09
CA SER A 144 -6.52 11.90 5.81
C SER A 144 -5.67 10.99 4.93
N VAL A 145 -5.08 11.54 3.86
CA VAL A 145 -4.19 10.80 2.96
C VAL A 145 -2.88 10.42 3.63
N GLU A 146 -2.27 11.32 4.40
CA GLU A 146 -1.05 11.04 5.15
C GLU A 146 -1.26 9.90 6.16
N THR A 147 -2.36 9.93 6.91
CA THR A 147 -2.75 8.88 7.87
C THR A 147 -3.00 7.55 7.16
N ALA A 148 -3.73 7.55 6.05
CA ALA A 148 -4.00 6.34 5.28
C ALA A 148 -2.72 5.73 4.68
N THR A 149 -1.82 6.56 4.19
CA THR A 149 -0.53 6.13 3.62
C THR A 149 0.38 5.55 4.69
N ALA A 150 0.45 6.21 5.86
CA ALA A 150 1.22 5.72 7.01
C ALA A 150 0.73 4.36 7.50
N GLY A 151 -0.59 4.13 7.51
CA GLY A 151 -1.18 2.86 7.92
C GLY A 151 -0.90 1.69 6.96
N LEU A 152 -0.82 1.94 5.65
CA LEU A 152 -0.53 0.90 4.65
C LEU A 152 0.96 0.53 4.58
N GLY A 153 1.85 1.52 4.76
CA GLY A 153 3.28 1.37 4.52
C GLY A 153 3.62 1.13 3.04
N ARG A 154 4.84 0.66 2.74
CA ARG A 154 5.35 0.49 1.35
C ARG A 154 5.37 -0.94 0.82
N ARG A 155 4.91 -1.91 1.61
CA ARG A 155 5.05 -3.34 1.27
C ARG A 155 4.37 -3.71 -0.05
N TYR A 156 3.16 -3.20 -0.30
CA TYR A 156 2.45 -3.42 -1.55
C TYR A 156 3.12 -2.76 -2.76
N GLU A 157 3.63 -1.53 -2.60
CA GLU A 157 4.31 -0.81 -3.67
C GLU A 157 5.62 -1.50 -4.08
N LEU A 158 6.40 -1.97 -3.10
CA LEU A 158 7.62 -2.73 -3.34
C LEU A 158 7.34 -4.08 -4.01
N THR A 159 6.36 -4.85 -3.50
CA THR A 159 5.96 -6.13 -4.11
C THR A 159 5.52 -5.94 -5.56
N ALA A 160 4.78 -4.87 -5.86
CA ALA A 160 4.34 -4.57 -7.21
C ALA A 160 5.52 -4.18 -8.12
N ALA A 161 6.46 -3.38 -7.61
CA ALA A 161 7.67 -3.01 -8.33
C ALA A 161 8.57 -4.22 -8.60
N GLU A 162 8.78 -5.11 -7.64
CA GLU A 162 9.55 -6.36 -7.81
C GLU A 162 8.98 -7.24 -8.93
N LEU A 163 7.66 -7.21 -9.14
CA LEU A 163 6.97 -7.89 -10.25
C LEU A 163 7.03 -7.13 -11.59
N GLY A 164 7.91 -6.13 -11.71
CA GLY A 164 8.15 -5.35 -12.94
C GLY A 164 7.17 -4.19 -13.17
N ALA A 165 6.34 -3.81 -12.20
CA ALA A 165 5.42 -2.67 -12.39
C ALA A 165 6.14 -1.33 -12.24
N ASN A 166 6.08 -0.50 -13.29
CA ASN A 166 6.59 0.88 -13.25
C ASN A 166 5.81 1.76 -12.24
N PRO A 167 6.35 2.93 -11.84
CA PRO A 167 5.76 3.76 -10.79
C PRO A 167 4.33 4.22 -11.10
N ASN A 168 4.02 4.53 -12.35
CA ASN A 168 2.66 4.93 -12.76
C ASN A 168 1.68 3.77 -12.59
N ARG A 169 2.08 2.57 -12.98
CA ARG A 169 1.27 1.37 -12.83
C ARG A 169 1.07 1.04 -11.36
N VAL A 170 2.12 1.06 -10.54
CA VAL A 170 2.02 0.88 -9.08
C VAL A 170 1.04 1.89 -8.50
N PHE A 171 1.18 3.16 -8.85
CA PHE A 171 0.33 4.23 -8.34
C PHE A 171 -1.16 4.01 -8.68
N PHE A 172 -1.50 3.81 -9.96
CA PHE A 172 -2.90 3.68 -10.38
C PHE A 172 -3.54 2.32 -10.06
N THR A 173 -2.76 1.25 -10.03
CA THR A 173 -3.30 -0.12 -9.87
C THR A 173 -3.17 -0.68 -8.46
N VAL A 174 -2.28 -0.12 -7.63
CA VAL A 174 -2.03 -0.58 -6.25
C VAL A 174 -2.29 0.55 -5.26
N THR A 175 -1.56 1.66 -5.34
CA THR A 175 -1.62 2.73 -4.34
C THR A 175 -3.00 3.40 -4.28
N LEU A 176 -3.52 3.87 -5.41
CA LEU A 176 -4.77 4.64 -5.47
C LEU A 176 -5.99 3.80 -5.02
N PRO A 177 -6.19 2.54 -5.46
CA PRO A 177 -7.26 1.69 -4.96
C PRO A 177 -7.18 1.42 -3.45
N LEU A 178 -5.97 1.29 -2.89
CA LEU A 178 -5.79 1.07 -1.45
C LEU A 178 -6.07 2.33 -0.64
N LEU A 179 -5.67 3.50 -1.16
CA LEU A 179 -5.91 4.80 -0.52
C LEU A 179 -7.36 5.31 -0.65
N ARG A 180 -8.22 4.65 -1.44
CA ARG A 180 -9.59 5.11 -1.72
C ARG A 180 -10.40 5.51 -0.49
N HIS A 181 -10.26 4.78 0.62
CA HIS A 181 -11.01 5.06 1.84
C HIS A 181 -10.49 6.30 2.58
N GLY A 182 -9.17 6.51 2.56
CA GLY A 182 -8.55 7.75 3.04
C GLY A 182 -8.98 8.95 2.20
N ILE A 183 -9.05 8.79 0.88
CA ILE A 183 -9.51 9.84 -0.03
C ILE A 183 -10.98 10.17 0.22
N ILE A 184 -11.87 9.18 0.30
CA ILE A 184 -13.30 9.39 0.56
C ILE A 184 -13.49 10.08 1.91
N THR A 185 -12.82 9.59 2.97
CA THR A 185 -12.91 10.20 4.30
C THR A 185 -12.43 11.66 4.27
N GLY A 186 -11.30 11.93 3.61
CA GLY A 186 -10.76 13.27 3.45
C GLY A 186 -11.71 14.18 2.68
N ALA A 187 -12.33 13.69 1.60
CA ALA A 187 -13.28 14.43 0.79
C ALA A 187 -14.55 14.79 1.57
N VAL A 188 -15.09 13.86 2.38
CA VAL A 188 -16.25 14.11 3.25
C VAL A 188 -15.93 15.17 4.31
N LEU A 189 -14.75 15.08 4.94
CA LEU A 189 -14.31 16.09 5.91
C LEU A 189 -14.12 17.47 5.25
N CYS A 190 -13.55 17.51 4.04
CA CYS A 190 -13.39 18.76 3.29
C CYS A 190 -14.75 19.38 2.94
N PHE A 191 -15.69 18.55 2.48
CA PHE A 191 -17.05 18.98 2.18
C PHE A 191 -17.75 19.51 3.44
N ALA A 192 -17.74 18.74 4.53
CA ALA A 192 -18.37 19.12 5.80
C ALA A 192 -17.78 20.43 6.34
N ARG A 193 -16.45 20.58 6.25
CA ARG A 193 -15.77 21.82 6.64
C ARG A 193 -16.16 23.00 5.76
N SER A 194 -16.27 22.80 4.45
CA SER A 194 -16.65 23.86 3.49
C SER A 194 -18.10 24.30 3.66
N LEU A 195 -19.00 23.34 3.92
CA LEU A 195 -20.44 23.59 4.12
C LEU A 195 -20.72 24.44 5.36
N GLY A 196 -19.93 24.23 6.42
CA GLY A 196 -20.00 25.00 7.67
C GLY A 196 -19.14 26.28 7.69
N GLU A 197 -18.43 26.61 6.60
CA GLU A 197 -17.59 27.81 6.59
C GLU A 197 -18.44 29.08 6.52
N PHE A 198 -18.13 30.02 7.41
CA PHE A 198 -18.87 31.27 7.59
C PHE A 198 -17.94 32.47 7.67
N GLY A 199 -16.98 32.45 8.61
CA GLY A 199 -16.20 33.64 8.96
C GLY A 199 -15.21 34.09 7.88
N ALA A 200 -14.45 33.15 7.29
CA ALA A 200 -13.50 33.50 6.24
C ALA A 200 -14.23 33.97 4.97
N THR A 201 -15.34 33.31 4.64
CA THR A 201 -16.20 33.67 3.51
C THR A 201 -16.82 35.05 3.66
N LEU A 202 -17.40 35.37 4.82
CA LEU A 202 -18.02 36.68 5.05
C LEU A 202 -17.01 37.82 4.90
N THR A 203 -15.81 37.67 5.47
CA THR A 203 -14.79 38.70 5.43
C THR A 203 -14.17 38.88 4.03
N PHE A 204 -13.98 37.80 3.27
CA PHE A 204 -13.33 37.87 1.95
C PHE A 204 -14.31 38.07 0.77
N ALA A 205 -15.43 37.34 0.79
CA ALA A 205 -16.42 37.33 -0.30
C ALA A 205 -17.65 38.22 -0.03
N GLY A 206 -17.83 38.73 1.19
CA GLY A 206 -19.02 39.51 1.54
C GLY A 206 -20.32 38.70 1.54
N SER A 207 -21.47 39.39 1.40
CA SER A 207 -22.80 38.83 1.66
C SER A 207 -23.85 39.11 0.56
N LEU A 208 -23.47 38.93 -0.70
CA LEU A 208 -24.31 39.21 -1.86
C LEU A 208 -25.28 38.05 -2.15
N SER A 209 -26.58 38.34 -2.16
CA SER A 209 -27.62 37.34 -2.46
C SER A 209 -27.41 36.74 -3.86
N GLY A 210 -27.55 35.42 -3.97
CA GLY A 210 -27.33 34.67 -5.22
C GLY A 210 -25.88 34.53 -5.69
N VAL A 211 -24.90 35.26 -5.11
CA VAL A 211 -23.50 35.25 -5.55
C VAL A 211 -22.53 34.75 -4.48
N THR A 212 -22.61 35.31 -3.26
CA THR A 212 -21.69 34.98 -2.15
C THR A 212 -22.39 34.63 -0.83
N ARG A 213 -23.70 34.88 -0.73
CA ARG A 213 -24.48 34.57 0.48
C ARG A 213 -24.78 33.08 0.61
N THR A 214 -23.92 32.37 1.34
CA THR A 214 -24.07 30.95 1.66
C THR A 214 -25.11 30.72 2.77
N MET A 215 -25.58 29.48 2.90
CA MET A 215 -26.58 29.06 3.90
C MET A 215 -26.19 29.42 5.35
N PRO A 216 -24.95 29.20 5.84
CA PRO A 216 -24.55 29.66 7.18
C PRO A 216 -24.69 31.18 7.37
N LEU A 217 -24.40 31.96 6.33
CA LEU A 217 -24.52 33.41 6.36
C LEU A 217 -26.00 33.85 6.32
N GLN A 218 -26.84 33.18 5.52
CA GLN A 218 -28.28 33.43 5.53
C GLN A 218 -28.88 33.12 6.92
N ILE A 219 -28.51 32.00 7.55
CA ILE A 219 -28.95 31.66 8.91
C ILE A 219 -28.56 32.77 9.90
N TYR A 220 -27.31 33.26 9.83
CA TYR A 220 -26.83 34.32 10.71
C TYR A 220 -27.62 35.63 10.54
N LEU A 221 -27.85 36.07 9.30
CA LEU A 221 -28.58 37.31 9.01
C LEU A 221 -30.07 37.19 9.39
N VAL A 222 -30.71 36.08 9.05
CA VAL A 222 -32.13 35.85 9.37
C VAL A 222 -32.35 35.73 10.87
N ARG A 223 -31.38 35.24 11.65
CA ARG A 223 -31.49 35.14 13.11
C ARG A 223 -31.76 36.50 13.77
N GLU A 224 -31.25 37.60 13.21
CA GLU A 224 -31.45 38.94 13.76
C GLU A 224 -32.88 39.45 13.56
N SER A 225 -33.53 39.06 12.46
CA SER A 225 -34.89 39.50 12.11
C SER A 225 -35.98 38.50 12.51
N ASP A 226 -35.73 37.20 12.32
CA ASP A 226 -36.66 36.10 12.57
C ASP A 226 -35.90 34.87 13.12
N PRO A 227 -35.83 34.74 14.46
CA PRO A 227 -35.19 33.59 15.10
C PRO A 227 -35.83 32.25 14.75
N GLN A 228 -37.12 32.19 14.44
CA GLN A 228 -37.82 30.94 14.11
C GLN A 228 -37.42 30.44 12.72
N ALA A 229 -37.37 31.32 11.73
CA ALA A 229 -36.88 31.00 10.40
C ALA A 229 -35.41 30.50 10.44
N ALA A 230 -34.56 31.11 11.27
CA ALA A 230 -33.17 30.68 11.44
C ALA A 230 -33.04 29.24 11.96
N ILE A 231 -33.92 28.81 12.89
CA ILE A 231 -33.95 27.42 13.39
C ILE A 231 -34.33 26.47 12.25
N GLY A 232 -35.36 26.80 11.46
CA GLY A 232 -35.80 26.00 10.32
C GLY A 232 -34.71 25.81 9.25
N LEU A 233 -34.02 26.89 8.88
CA LEU A 233 -32.88 26.85 7.97
C LEU A 233 -31.70 26.04 8.52
N SER A 234 -31.42 26.14 9.82
CA SER A 234 -30.37 25.37 10.48
C SER A 234 -30.64 23.87 10.46
N LEU A 235 -31.90 23.45 10.72
CA LEU A 235 -32.29 22.04 10.62
C LEU A 235 -32.20 21.52 9.19
N LEU A 236 -32.60 22.32 8.19
CA LEU A 236 -32.46 21.94 6.79
C LEU A 236 -30.99 21.65 6.44
N LEU A 237 -30.07 22.53 6.86
CA LEU A 237 -28.64 22.34 6.65
C LEU A 237 -28.11 21.08 7.34
N ILE A 238 -28.53 20.81 8.58
CA ILE A 238 -28.16 19.59 9.32
C ILE A 238 -28.65 18.33 8.60
N VAL A 239 -29.91 18.29 8.17
CA VAL A 239 -30.48 17.14 7.46
C VAL A 239 -29.71 16.85 6.17
N ILE A 240 -29.39 17.90 5.41
CA ILE A 240 -28.61 17.77 4.18
C ILE A 240 -27.18 17.30 4.47
N ALA A 241 -26.52 17.86 5.49
CA ALA A 241 -25.19 17.42 5.90
C ALA A 241 -25.17 15.94 6.32
N VAL A 242 -26.15 15.51 7.14
CA VAL A 242 -26.29 14.11 7.56
C VAL A 242 -26.55 13.20 6.37
N LEU A 243 -27.44 13.57 5.44
CA LEU A 243 -27.73 12.80 4.24
C LEU A 243 -26.47 12.58 3.39
N ILE A 244 -25.67 13.63 3.20
CA ILE A 244 -24.42 13.57 2.42
C ILE A 244 -23.39 12.69 3.11
N ILE A 245 -23.24 12.80 4.43
CA ILE A 245 -22.36 11.92 5.21
C ILE A 245 -22.81 10.46 5.08
N ILE A 246 -24.11 10.16 5.24
CA ILE A 246 -24.65 8.80 5.08
C ILE A 246 -24.38 8.27 3.68
N LEU A 247 -24.60 9.07 2.64
CA LEU A 247 -24.34 8.69 1.25
C LEU A 247 -22.85 8.37 1.02
N ALA A 248 -21.96 9.17 1.58
CA ALA A 248 -20.52 8.96 1.44
C ALA A 248 -20.00 7.71 2.18
N TYR A 249 -20.60 7.38 3.33
CA TYR A 249 -20.28 6.16 4.09
C TYR A 249 -21.07 4.92 3.67
N ARG A 250 -22.01 5.04 2.73
CA ARG A 250 -22.80 3.90 2.21
C ARG A 250 -22.00 2.98 1.28
N SER A 251 -20.77 3.36 0.91
CA SER A 251 -19.85 2.47 0.18
C SER A 251 -19.42 1.32 1.10
N PRO A 252 -19.69 0.05 0.73
CA PRO A 252 -19.55 -1.07 1.65
C PRO A 252 -18.07 -1.29 2.01
N HIS A 253 -17.86 -1.83 3.21
CA HIS A 253 -16.61 -2.30 3.85
C HIS A 253 -16.03 -1.34 4.89
N ALA A 254 -16.75 -1.22 6.02
CA ALA A 254 -16.11 -0.97 7.30
C ALA A 254 -15.02 -2.05 7.53
N PRO A 255 -13.83 -1.70 8.04
CA PRO A 255 -12.85 -2.69 8.44
C PRO A 255 -13.45 -3.49 9.60
N ARG A 256 -13.88 -4.73 9.31
CA ARG A 256 -14.17 -5.69 10.35
C ARG A 256 -12.83 -6.00 11.01
N LEU A 257 -12.60 -5.45 12.20
CA LEU A 257 -11.58 -5.93 13.13
C LEU A 257 -11.92 -7.39 13.45
N LYS A 258 -11.38 -8.32 12.67
CA LYS A 258 -11.28 -9.72 13.07
C LYS A 258 -9.91 -9.92 13.68
N SER A 259 -9.89 -10.34 14.94
CA SER A 259 -8.68 -10.80 15.63
C SER A 259 -8.02 -11.96 14.87
N PRO A 260 -6.69 -12.11 14.97
CA PRO A 260 -5.99 -13.30 14.51
C PRO A 260 -6.14 -14.46 15.51
N HIS A 261 -6.10 -15.69 14.97
CA HIS A 261 -6.14 -17.03 15.62
C HIS A 261 -7.54 -17.51 16.03
N THR A 262 -7.97 -18.75 15.75
CA THR A 262 -7.31 -20.05 16.04
C THR A 262 -7.86 -21.18 15.12
N THR A 263 -6.98 -22.13 14.78
CA THR A 263 -7.12 -23.51 14.26
C THR A 263 -8.47 -23.99 13.70
N PRO A 264 -8.55 -24.48 12.44
CA PRO A 264 -9.61 -25.40 12.04
C PRO A 264 -9.27 -26.82 12.51
N THR A 265 -10.17 -27.36 13.32
CA THR A 265 -10.31 -28.76 13.67
C THR A 265 -10.34 -29.65 12.42
N LEU A 266 -9.57 -30.74 12.49
CA LEU A 266 -9.61 -31.89 11.60
C LEU A 266 -11.03 -32.48 11.53
N ALA A 267 -11.68 -32.38 10.37
CA ALA A 267 -12.67 -33.37 9.90
C ALA A 267 -13.06 -33.06 8.45
N GLU A 268 -12.97 -34.11 7.62
CA GLU A 268 -13.66 -34.28 6.32
C GLU A 268 -13.14 -33.51 5.10
N ALA A 269 -12.21 -34.15 4.37
CA ALA A 269 -12.41 -34.48 2.96
C ALA A 269 -11.31 -35.44 2.48
N ALA A 270 -11.65 -36.72 2.27
CA ALA A 270 -10.80 -37.69 1.59
C ALA A 270 -10.71 -37.38 0.08
N PRO A 271 -9.55 -37.56 -0.58
CA PRO A 271 -9.43 -37.36 -2.02
C PRO A 271 -10.00 -38.55 -2.79
N ARG A 272 -10.83 -38.26 -3.80
CA ARG A 272 -11.17 -39.22 -4.87
C ARG A 272 -10.14 -39.05 -5.98
N PHE A 273 -9.24 -40.02 -6.10
CA PHE A 273 -8.38 -40.19 -7.25
C PHE A 273 -9.21 -40.57 -8.48
N ALA A 274 -8.99 -39.85 -9.58
CA ALA A 274 -9.41 -40.28 -10.91
C ALA A 274 -8.17 -40.35 -11.80
N ASN A 275 -7.75 -41.58 -12.11
CA ASN A 275 -6.83 -41.88 -13.19
C ASN A 275 -7.40 -41.32 -14.49
N THR A 276 -6.58 -40.59 -15.25
CA THR A 276 -6.80 -40.42 -16.68
C THR A 276 -5.47 -40.54 -17.43
N ASP A 277 -5.58 -41.29 -18.52
CA ASP A 277 -4.52 -41.88 -19.30
C ASP A 277 -3.63 -40.89 -20.04
N ARG A 278 -2.41 -41.36 -20.26
CA ARG A 278 -1.44 -40.86 -21.24
C ARG A 278 -2.07 -40.79 -22.64
N GLN A 279 -1.88 -39.66 -23.32
CA GLN A 279 -1.44 -39.59 -24.72
C GLN A 279 -1.39 -38.11 -25.18
N HIS A 280 -0.21 -37.62 -25.56
CA HIS A 280 0.01 -36.93 -26.83
C HIS A 280 1.51 -36.74 -27.06
N GLY A 281 2.01 -37.35 -28.13
CA GLY A 281 3.29 -37.01 -28.74
C GLY A 281 3.14 -35.74 -29.58
N GLY A 282 4.16 -34.90 -29.52
CA GLY A 282 4.36 -33.75 -30.40
C GLY A 282 5.85 -33.60 -30.64
N GLU A 283 6.24 -33.66 -31.91
CA GLU A 283 7.62 -33.61 -32.41
C GLU A 283 8.36 -32.35 -31.95
N VAL A 284 9.58 -32.55 -31.44
CA VAL A 284 10.50 -31.48 -31.04
C VAL A 284 11.41 -31.15 -32.21
N ASN A 285 11.33 -29.90 -32.66
CA ASN A 285 12.15 -29.31 -33.71
C ASN A 285 13.62 -29.15 -33.24
N PRO A 286 14.67 -29.44 -34.04
CA PRO A 286 16.05 -29.59 -33.54
C PRO A 286 16.85 -28.29 -33.32
N GLU A 287 16.27 -27.10 -33.49
CA GLU A 287 17.03 -25.84 -33.50
C GLU A 287 17.28 -25.21 -32.13
N THR A 288 16.70 -25.73 -31.04
CA THR A 288 16.85 -25.15 -29.69
C THR A 288 18.15 -25.55 -28.97
N ARG A 289 18.91 -26.51 -29.50
CA ARG A 289 20.10 -27.08 -28.82
C ARG A 289 21.38 -26.22 -28.88
N SER A 290 21.38 -25.14 -29.66
CA SER A 290 22.57 -24.27 -29.81
C SER A 290 22.61 -23.10 -28.82
N GLN A 291 21.49 -22.77 -28.15
CA GLN A 291 21.44 -21.70 -27.14
C GLN A 291 21.70 -22.19 -25.71
N ASP A 292 21.46 -23.47 -25.41
CA ASP A 292 21.65 -24.05 -24.07
C ASP A 292 23.13 -24.18 -23.66
N ARG A 293 24.07 -24.19 -24.61
CA ARG A 293 25.51 -24.34 -24.31
C ARG A 293 26.20 -23.06 -23.86
N VAL A 294 25.59 -21.88 -24.03
CA VAL A 294 26.18 -20.59 -23.63
C VAL A 294 25.75 -20.16 -22.21
N ARG A 295 24.76 -20.82 -21.60
CA ARG A 295 24.25 -20.45 -20.26
C ARG A 295 24.97 -21.14 -19.08
N ALA A 296 25.90 -22.06 -19.34
CA ALA A 296 26.40 -23.00 -18.33
C ALA A 296 27.50 -22.48 -17.38
N ASP A 297 27.83 -21.17 -17.38
CA ASP A 297 28.92 -20.65 -16.55
C ASP A 297 28.70 -19.20 -16.08
N GLN A 298 27.43 -18.79 -15.92
CA GLN A 298 27.12 -17.46 -15.39
C GLN A 298 27.28 -17.48 -13.86
N ARG A 299 27.77 -16.38 -13.29
CA ARG A 299 27.93 -16.22 -11.84
C ARG A 299 27.08 -15.06 -11.34
N ILE A 300 26.51 -15.21 -10.14
CA ILE A 300 26.07 -14.08 -9.35
C ILE A 300 27.25 -13.66 -8.49
N SER A 301 27.55 -12.37 -8.50
CA SER A 301 28.49 -11.75 -7.56
C SER A 301 27.78 -10.58 -6.92
N ALA A 302 27.68 -10.61 -5.59
CA ALA A 302 27.03 -9.60 -4.78
C ALA A 302 27.98 -9.15 -3.67
N GLU A 303 28.52 -7.95 -3.83
CA GLU A 303 29.31 -7.25 -2.82
C GLU A 303 28.43 -6.17 -2.19
N VAL A 304 28.20 -6.22 -0.88
CA VAL A 304 27.31 -5.29 -0.18
C VAL A 304 27.91 -4.90 1.15
N ARG A 305 28.08 -3.59 1.36
CA ARG A 305 28.49 -3.02 2.64
C ARG A 305 27.46 -2.02 3.16
N LEU A 306 27.03 -2.23 4.39
CA LEU A 306 26.10 -1.35 5.11
C LEU A 306 26.59 -1.19 6.57
N ASN A 307 27.34 -0.13 6.81
CA ASN A 307 28.01 0.18 8.06
C ASN A 307 27.01 0.36 9.20
N ALA A 308 25.88 1.03 8.93
CA ALA A 308 24.84 1.28 9.93
C ALA A 308 24.21 0.01 10.52
N ARG A 309 24.36 -1.14 9.86
CA ARG A 309 23.89 -2.45 10.34
C ARG A 309 25.01 -3.48 10.51
N GLY A 310 26.28 -3.06 10.36
CA GLY A 310 27.45 -3.95 10.48
C GLY A 310 27.48 -5.07 9.44
N ILE A 311 27.08 -4.80 8.20
CA ILE A 311 27.02 -5.79 7.12
C ILE A 311 28.17 -5.55 6.14
N ASP A 312 28.96 -6.59 5.84
CA ASP A 312 29.97 -6.65 4.78
C ASP A 312 29.90 -8.04 4.15
N LEU A 313 29.05 -8.20 3.15
CA LEU A 313 28.76 -9.48 2.50
C LEU A 313 29.36 -9.50 1.10
N ASP A 314 30.19 -10.51 0.84
CA ASP A 314 30.67 -10.88 -0.49
C ASP A 314 30.18 -12.29 -0.79
N LEU A 315 29.20 -12.39 -1.68
CA LEU A 315 28.58 -13.64 -2.06
C LEU A 315 28.81 -13.90 -3.55
N THR A 316 29.33 -15.07 -3.86
CA THR A 316 29.43 -15.58 -5.22
C THR A 316 28.63 -16.89 -5.34
N SER A 317 27.78 -17.00 -6.35
CA SER A 317 27.09 -18.26 -6.68
C SER A 317 27.09 -18.56 -8.18
N VAL A 318 26.84 -19.82 -8.52
CA VAL A 318 26.78 -20.30 -9.90
C VAL A 318 25.35 -20.26 -10.41
N LEU A 319 25.17 -19.94 -11.69
CA LEU A 319 23.90 -19.92 -12.40
C LEU A 319 23.91 -20.82 -13.65
N PRO A 320 22.76 -21.48 -13.94
CA PRO A 320 21.59 -21.61 -13.08
C PRO A 320 21.91 -22.41 -11.81
N GLY A 321 21.18 -22.17 -10.73
CA GLY A 321 21.41 -22.81 -9.44
C GLY A 321 20.77 -22.05 -8.28
N THR A 322 20.57 -22.78 -7.18
CA THR A 322 20.01 -22.25 -5.93
C THR A 322 21.09 -22.24 -4.86
N THR A 323 21.32 -21.08 -4.26
CA THR A 323 22.21 -20.96 -3.09
C THR A 323 21.39 -20.75 -1.83
N ALA A 324 21.52 -21.68 -0.88
CA ALA A 324 20.97 -21.54 0.45
C ALA A 324 21.81 -20.56 1.29
N ILE A 325 21.17 -19.62 1.96
CA ILE A 325 21.77 -18.67 2.88
C ILE A 325 21.24 -18.96 4.27
N ILE A 326 22.09 -19.54 5.11
CA ILE A 326 21.77 -19.90 6.50
C ILE A 326 22.54 -19.01 7.48
N GLY A 327 22.13 -19.02 8.74
CA GLY A 327 22.81 -18.28 9.81
C GLY A 327 21.84 -17.85 10.90
N ARG A 328 22.38 -17.31 12.00
CA ARG A 328 21.57 -16.85 13.14
C ARG A 328 20.60 -15.72 12.76
N ASN A 329 19.54 -15.57 13.55
CA ASN A 329 18.64 -14.43 13.42
C ASN A 329 19.41 -13.13 13.69
N GLY A 330 19.21 -12.12 12.84
CA GLY A 330 19.95 -10.86 12.92
C GLY A 330 21.29 -10.84 12.18
N ALA A 331 21.75 -11.95 11.58
CA ALA A 331 23.03 -12.00 10.86
C ALA A 331 23.08 -11.17 9.55
N GLY A 332 21.98 -10.55 9.12
CA GLY A 332 21.93 -9.69 7.93
C GLY A 332 21.24 -10.28 6.70
N LYS A 333 20.79 -11.55 6.74
CA LYS A 333 20.17 -12.27 5.60
C LYS A 333 19.01 -11.51 4.92
N SER A 334 17.96 -11.14 5.65
CA SER A 334 16.84 -10.39 5.05
C SER A 334 17.23 -8.95 4.66
N THR A 335 18.29 -8.38 5.27
CA THR A 335 18.81 -7.07 4.84
C THR A 335 19.53 -7.17 3.50
N LEU A 336 20.26 -8.26 3.24
CA LEU A 336 20.82 -8.54 1.92
C LEU A 336 19.72 -8.52 0.86
N PHE A 337 18.62 -9.23 1.08
CA PHE A 337 17.50 -9.23 0.12
C PHE A 337 16.92 -7.83 -0.12
N GLN A 338 16.78 -7.00 0.92
CA GLN A 338 16.33 -5.60 0.77
C GLN A 338 17.30 -4.77 -0.09
N VAL A 339 18.60 -5.05 -0.02
CA VAL A 339 19.60 -4.38 -0.86
C VAL A 339 19.51 -4.87 -2.30
N LEU A 340 19.44 -6.19 -2.51
CA LEU A 340 19.35 -6.79 -3.84
C LEU A 340 18.11 -6.29 -4.60
N THR A 341 16.95 -6.26 -3.96
CA THR A 341 15.72 -5.74 -4.58
C THR A 341 15.73 -4.22 -4.77
N GLY A 342 16.63 -3.48 -4.10
CA GLY A 342 16.71 -2.03 -4.17
C GLY A 342 15.78 -1.30 -3.19
N ALA A 343 15.17 -2.02 -2.25
CA ALA A 343 14.37 -1.44 -1.16
C ALA A 343 15.23 -0.70 -0.12
N LEU A 344 16.51 -1.06 0.00
CA LEU A 344 17.48 -0.42 0.87
C LEU A 344 18.76 -0.09 0.07
N THR A 345 19.18 1.17 0.07
CA THR A 345 20.44 1.59 -0.54
C THR A 345 21.60 1.34 0.44
N PRO A 346 22.63 0.55 0.06
CA PRO A 346 23.81 0.34 0.91
C PRO A 346 24.83 1.48 0.76
N ASP A 347 25.85 1.50 1.63
CA ASP A 347 26.92 2.51 1.60
C ASP A 347 27.84 2.30 0.39
N SER A 348 28.11 1.04 0.06
CA SER A 348 28.79 0.61 -1.17
C SER A 348 28.28 -0.77 -1.56
N GLY A 349 28.33 -1.08 -2.86
CA GLY A 349 28.04 -2.43 -3.31
C GLY A 349 27.88 -2.54 -4.81
N ARG A 350 27.95 -3.78 -5.28
CA ARG A 350 27.81 -4.18 -6.67
C ARG A 350 27.06 -5.50 -6.74
N LEU A 351 26.13 -5.61 -7.70
CA LEU A 351 25.48 -6.87 -8.04
C LEU A 351 25.64 -7.13 -9.53
N ARG A 352 26.21 -8.29 -9.86
CA ARG A 352 26.33 -8.81 -11.22
C ARG A 352 25.60 -10.15 -11.33
N ILE A 353 24.88 -10.33 -12.42
CA ILE A 353 24.22 -11.58 -12.79
C ILE A 353 24.71 -11.95 -14.19
N GLY A 354 25.65 -12.90 -14.26
CA GLY A 354 26.41 -13.15 -15.48
C GLY A 354 27.17 -11.90 -15.91
N ASP A 355 26.97 -11.47 -17.15
CA ASP A 355 27.58 -10.26 -17.69
C ASP A 355 26.82 -8.98 -17.35
N ASP A 356 25.58 -9.09 -16.86
CA ASP A 356 24.72 -7.95 -16.55
C ASP A 356 25.06 -7.36 -15.17
N THR A 357 25.36 -6.07 -15.13
CA THR A 357 25.56 -5.34 -13.86
C THR A 357 24.23 -4.74 -13.45
N VAL A 358 23.56 -5.37 -12.48
CA VAL A 358 22.25 -4.93 -11.98
C VAL A 358 22.35 -3.62 -11.22
N PHE A 359 23.39 -3.45 -10.41
CA PHE A 359 23.73 -2.17 -9.79
C PHE A 359 25.22 -2.10 -9.46
N ASP A 360 25.76 -0.89 -9.45
CA ASP A 360 27.10 -0.59 -8.98
C ASP A 360 27.12 0.85 -8.44
N ILE A 361 27.27 0.97 -7.12
CA ILE A 361 27.21 2.26 -6.42
C ILE A 361 28.44 3.11 -6.72
N ALA A 362 29.60 2.50 -6.96
CA ALA A 362 30.85 3.23 -7.21
C ALA A 362 30.79 4.05 -8.51
N VAL A 363 30.02 3.57 -9.49
CA VAL A 363 29.78 4.28 -10.77
C VAL A 363 28.44 5.03 -10.79
N GLY A 364 27.73 5.10 -9.67
CA GLY A 364 26.45 5.80 -9.54
C GLY A 364 25.26 5.09 -10.20
N HIS A 365 25.38 3.80 -10.53
CA HIS A 365 24.31 3.01 -11.14
C HIS A 365 23.45 2.32 -10.08
N TRP A 366 22.29 2.89 -9.77
CA TRP A 366 21.31 2.33 -8.83
C TRP A 366 19.90 2.36 -9.44
N PRO A 367 19.54 1.39 -10.30
CA PRO A 367 18.25 1.38 -10.98
C PRO A 367 17.08 1.15 -10.00
N PRO A 368 15.87 1.63 -10.34
CA PRO A 368 14.69 1.42 -9.53
C PRO A 368 14.33 -0.07 -9.46
N VAL A 369 13.60 -0.46 -8.40
CA VAL A 369 13.24 -1.84 -8.08
C VAL A 369 12.69 -2.63 -9.27
N HIS A 370 11.83 -2.02 -10.10
CA HIS A 370 11.13 -2.68 -11.20
C HIS A 370 12.00 -3.00 -12.42
N ASP A 371 13.15 -2.36 -12.56
CA ASP A 371 14.06 -2.58 -13.70
C ASP A 371 15.12 -3.65 -13.41
N ARG A 372 15.20 -4.14 -12.15
CA ARG A 372 16.24 -5.08 -11.73
C ARG A 372 15.99 -6.51 -12.22
N GLY A 373 14.74 -6.87 -12.50
CA GLY A 373 14.36 -8.25 -12.84
C GLY A 373 14.55 -9.24 -11.68
N ILE A 374 14.50 -8.76 -10.44
CA ILE A 374 14.64 -9.55 -9.21
C ILE A 374 13.29 -9.58 -8.51
N VAL A 375 12.82 -10.78 -8.17
CA VAL A 375 11.55 -10.98 -7.44
C VAL A 375 11.84 -11.57 -6.09
N HIS A 376 11.26 -10.98 -5.05
CA HIS A 376 11.41 -11.43 -3.67
C HIS A 376 10.09 -11.98 -3.12
N LEU A 377 10.14 -13.22 -2.66
CA LEU A 377 9.11 -13.82 -1.85
C LEU A 377 9.49 -13.63 -0.37
N ALA A 378 8.92 -12.60 0.25
CA ALA A 378 9.10 -12.34 1.66
C ALA A 378 8.41 -13.41 2.53
N GLN A 379 8.97 -13.65 3.72
CA GLN A 379 8.45 -14.58 4.74
C GLN A 379 6.95 -14.43 5.02
N ASN A 380 6.45 -13.19 5.05
CA ASN A 380 5.03 -12.91 5.19
C ASN A 380 4.41 -12.61 3.81
N PRO A 381 3.51 -13.47 3.29
CA PRO A 381 2.96 -13.31 1.94
C PRO A 381 2.10 -12.05 1.83
N VAL A 382 2.55 -11.11 0.99
CA VAL A 382 1.83 -9.85 0.74
C VAL A 382 0.95 -10.00 -0.48
N LEU A 383 -0.35 -10.29 -0.31
CA LEU A 383 -1.33 -10.30 -1.41
C LEU A 383 -2.05 -8.95 -1.52
N PHE A 384 -2.28 -8.46 -2.74
CA PHE A 384 -3.01 -7.22 -2.99
C PHE A 384 -4.50 -7.41 -2.61
N PRO A 385 -4.99 -6.72 -1.56
CA PRO A 385 -6.29 -7.04 -0.95
C PRO A 385 -7.49 -6.62 -1.81
N HIS A 386 -7.30 -5.68 -2.74
CA HIS A 386 -8.33 -5.23 -3.68
C HIS A 386 -8.45 -6.11 -4.93
N LEU A 387 -7.52 -7.04 -5.14
CA LEU A 387 -7.52 -8.00 -6.25
C LEU A 387 -7.95 -9.38 -5.76
N ASN A 388 -8.53 -10.20 -6.64
CA ASN A 388 -8.73 -11.62 -6.35
C ASN A 388 -7.40 -12.39 -6.56
N VAL A 389 -7.39 -13.69 -6.26
CA VAL A 389 -6.18 -14.53 -6.35
C VAL A 389 -5.62 -14.59 -7.78
N ILE A 390 -6.48 -14.77 -8.79
CA ILE A 390 -6.02 -14.85 -10.19
C ILE A 390 -5.43 -13.51 -10.68
N ASP A 391 -6.02 -12.38 -10.29
CA ASP A 391 -5.52 -11.06 -10.61
C ASP A 391 -4.24 -10.72 -9.81
N ASN A 392 -4.06 -11.29 -8.62
CA ASN A 392 -2.81 -11.21 -7.86
C ASN A 392 -1.67 -11.91 -8.59
N VAL A 393 -1.86 -13.17 -8.98
CA VAL A 393 -0.82 -13.97 -9.66
C VAL A 393 -0.53 -13.42 -11.06
N SER A 394 -1.56 -12.99 -11.81
CA SER A 394 -1.39 -12.42 -13.14
C SER A 394 -0.85 -10.97 -13.15
N PHE A 395 -0.69 -10.33 -11.99
CA PHE A 395 -0.30 -8.92 -11.89
C PHE A 395 1.00 -8.61 -12.64
N GLY A 396 2.04 -9.41 -12.39
CA GLY A 396 3.37 -9.23 -12.96
C GLY A 396 3.42 -9.58 -14.45
N LEU A 397 2.72 -10.64 -14.89
CA LEU A 397 2.57 -10.94 -16.32
C LEU A 397 1.99 -9.76 -17.09
N ARG A 398 0.95 -9.13 -16.55
CA ARG A 398 0.35 -7.93 -17.14
C ARG A 398 1.29 -6.71 -17.06
N ALA A 399 2.26 -6.69 -16.13
CA ALA A 399 3.27 -5.63 -16.05
C ALA A 399 4.25 -5.73 -17.21
N HIS A 400 4.57 -6.95 -17.60
CA HIS A 400 5.42 -7.30 -18.74
C HIS A 400 4.65 -7.36 -20.08
N GLY A 401 3.42 -6.84 -20.14
CA GLY A 401 2.68 -6.66 -21.39
C GLY A 401 1.81 -7.84 -21.84
N SER A 402 1.74 -8.95 -21.09
CA SER A 402 0.82 -10.04 -21.43
C SER A 402 -0.64 -9.57 -21.45
N THR A 403 -1.42 -10.09 -22.40
CA THR A 403 -2.86 -9.84 -22.45
C THR A 403 -3.56 -10.40 -21.22
N ARG A 404 -4.74 -9.87 -20.88
CA ARG A 404 -5.50 -10.35 -19.71
C ARG A 404 -5.78 -11.85 -19.77
N ASN A 405 -6.16 -12.37 -20.94
CA ASN A 405 -6.51 -13.78 -21.11
C ASN A 405 -5.29 -14.70 -20.96
N ASP A 406 -4.19 -14.37 -21.65
CA ASP A 406 -2.93 -15.12 -21.52
C ASP A 406 -2.40 -15.10 -20.08
N SER A 407 -2.43 -13.93 -19.44
CA SER A 407 -1.99 -13.79 -18.05
C SER A 407 -2.81 -14.63 -17.09
N GLN A 408 -4.14 -14.67 -17.25
CA GLN A 408 -5.01 -15.48 -16.40
C GLN A 408 -4.81 -16.98 -16.67
N LYS A 409 -4.60 -17.39 -17.92
CA LYS A 409 -4.32 -18.80 -18.26
C LYS A 409 -3.02 -19.29 -17.61
N ARG A 410 -1.93 -18.52 -17.74
CA ARG A 410 -0.63 -18.85 -17.12
C ARG A 410 -0.70 -18.82 -15.59
N ALA A 411 -1.40 -17.84 -15.03
CA ALA A 411 -1.61 -17.74 -13.58
C ALA A 411 -2.41 -18.94 -13.04
N GLN A 412 -3.47 -19.36 -13.74
CA GLN A 412 -4.27 -20.52 -13.35
C GLN A 412 -3.42 -21.80 -13.37
N ALA A 413 -2.66 -22.03 -14.43
CA ALA A 413 -1.78 -23.20 -14.52
C ALA A 413 -0.76 -23.25 -13.37
N MET A 414 -0.20 -22.10 -12.97
CA MET A 414 0.73 -22.03 -11.83
C MET A 414 0.01 -22.26 -10.49
N LEU A 415 -1.21 -21.73 -10.32
CA LEU A 415 -2.03 -22.00 -9.13
C LEU A 415 -2.41 -23.47 -9.01
N ASP A 416 -2.72 -24.13 -10.12
CA ASP A 416 -3.06 -25.55 -10.17
C ASP A 416 -1.85 -26.41 -9.76
N ARG A 417 -0.65 -26.10 -10.28
CA ARG A 417 0.61 -26.77 -9.88
C ARG A 417 0.89 -26.68 -8.38
N LEU A 418 0.53 -25.56 -7.75
CA LEU A 418 0.74 -25.34 -6.31
C LEU A 418 -0.49 -25.76 -5.45
N GLY A 419 -1.47 -26.46 -6.03
CA GLY A 419 -2.62 -27.00 -5.30
C GLY A 419 -3.60 -25.95 -4.76
N VAL A 420 -3.59 -24.73 -5.33
CA VAL A 420 -4.44 -23.59 -4.92
C VAL A 420 -5.32 -23.03 -6.05
N GLY A 421 -5.44 -23.75 -7.17
CA GLY A 421 -6.27 -23.40 -8.33
C GLY A 421 -7.71 -23.01 -8.01
N GLN A 422 -8.34 -23.74 -7.09
CA GLN A 422 -9.70 -23.52 -6.57
C GLN A 422 -9.90 -22.16 -5.89
N CYS A 423 -8.81 -21.48 -5.51
CA CYS A 423 -8.85 -20.18 -4.86
C CYS A 423 -8.88 -19.01 -5.85
N ALA A 424 -8.74 -19.24 -7.17
CA ALA A 424 -8.56 -18.21 -8.20
C ALA A 424 -9.51 -17.00 -8.09
N ASN A 425 -10.80 -17.24 -7.84
CA ASN A 425 -11.82 -16.19 -7.77
C ASN A 425 -12.02 -15.60 -6.37
N ARG A 426 -11.33 -16.12 -5.35
CA ARG A 426 -11.43 -15.63 -3.96
C ARG A 426 -10.62 -14.35 -3.79
N ARG A 427 -10.98 -13.57 -2.77
CA ARG A 427 -10.16 -12.45 -2.30
C ARG A 427 -9.16 -12.92 -1.23
N PRO A 428 -8.05 -12.19 -0.99
CA PRO A 428 -7.05 -12.57 0.00
C PRO A 428 -7.57 -12.76 1.44
N ASP A 429 -8.65 -12.08 1.82
CA ASP A 429 -9.29 -12.24 3.13
C ASP A 429 -10.10 -13.55 3.27
N ALA A 430 -10.28 -14.30 2.18
CA ALA A 430 -11.03 -15.55 2.12
C ALA A 430 -10.15 -16.80 1.87
N VAL A 431 -8.83 -16.70 2.04
CA VAL A 431 -7.88 -17.81 1.95
C VAL A 431 -7.12 -18.00 3.27
N SER A 432 -6.67 -19.23 3.55
CA SER A 432 -5.85 -19.50 4.74
C SER A 432 -4.42 -18.95 4.58
N GLY A 433 -3.67 -18.86 5.68
CA GLY A 433 -2.26 -18.42 5.64
C GLY A 433 -1.40 -19.26 4.70
N GLY A 434 -1.50 -20.60 4.80
CA GLY A 434 -0.74 -21.49 3.91
C GLY A 434 -1.21 -21.47 2.44
N GLN A 435 -2.49 -21.19 2.18
CA GLN A 435 -2.96 -20.90 0.82
C GLN A 435 -2.37 -19.59 0.31
N ALA A 436 -2.33 -18.53 1.13
CA ALA A 436 -1.76 -17.25 0.76
C ALA A 436 -0.25 -17.34 0.46
N ALA A 437 0.50 -18.16 1.21
CA ALA A 437 1.91 -18.44 0.95
C ALA A 437 2.11 -19.08 -0.43
N ARG A 438 1.36 -20.14 -0.75
CA ARG A 438 1.40 -20.79 -2.08
C ARG A 438 0.95 -19.87 -3.22
N ILE A 439 -0.04 -19.01 -2.99
CA ILE A 439 -0.46 -17.99 -3.96
C ILE A 439 0.65 -16.94 -4.21
N ALA A 440 1.33 -16.51 -3.15
CA ALA A 440 2.44 -15.57 -3.27
C ALA A 440 3.63 -16.21 -4.03
N LEU A 441 3.90 -17.49 -3.78
CA LEU A 441 4.87 -18.29 -4.52
C LEU A 441 4.50 -18.38 -6.01
N ALA A 442 3.23 -18.70 -6.32
CA ALA A 442 2.73 -18.72 -7.70
C ALA A 442 2.97 -17.39 -8.42
N ARG A 443 2.68 -16.27 -7.75
CA ARG A 443 2.88 -14.91 -8.27
C ARG A 443 4.36 -14.60 -8.53
N ALA A 444 5.25 -15.05 -7.65
CA ALA A 444 6.69 -14.82 -7.80
C ALA A 444 7.28 -15.65 -8.96
N LEU A 445 6.83 -16.89 -9.12
CA LEU A 445 7.38 -17.84 -10.09
C LEU A 445 6.87 -17.64 -11.52
N VAL A 446 5.66 -17.10 -11.69
CA VAL A 446 5.03 -16.98 -13.01
C VAL A 446 5.67 -15.91 -13.91
N VAL A 447 6.39 -14.94 -13.33
CA VAL A 447 7.03 -13.85 -14.07
C VAL A 447 8.44 -14.17 -14.59
N GLU A 448 8.98 -15.34 -14.27
CA GLU A 448 10.30 -15.82 -14.75
C GLU A 448 11.43 -14.76 -14.55
N PRO A 449 11.73 -14.37 -13.30
CA PRO A 449 12.72 -13.33 -13.01
C PRO A 449 14.15 -13.77 -13.32
N LYS A 450 15.07 -12.80 -13.48
CA LYS A 450 16.52 -13.06 -13.59
C LYS A 450 17.09 -13.71 -12.33
N LEU A 451 16.55 -13.31 -11.17
CA LEU A 451 16.91 -13.85 -9.87
C LEU A 451 15.68 -13.91 -8.97
N LEU A 452 15.48 -15.08 -8.35
CA LEU A 452 14.44 -15.32 -7.36
C LEU A 452 15.04 -15.26 -5.95
N LEU A 453 14.46 -14.47 -5.07
CA LEU A 453 14.84 -14.41 -3.66
C LEU A 453 13.72 -15.04 -2.83
N LEU A 454 14.01 -16.13 -2.14
CA LEU A 454 13.04 -16.88 -1.33
C LEU A 454 13.41 -16.72 0.15
N ASP A 455 12.59 -16.01 0.93
CA ASP A 455 12.79 -15.82 2.36
C ASP A 455 11.81 -16.72 3.14
N GLU A 456 12.29 -17.88 3.59
CA GLU A 456 11.52 -18.91 4.29
C GLU A 456 10.20 -19.30 3.58
N PRO A 457 10.26 -19.78 2.32
CA PRO A 457 9.09 -19.94 1.46
C PRO A 457 8.02 -20.91 2.01
N LEU A 458 8.42 -21.86 2.86
CA LEU A 458 7.56 -22.93 3.38
C LEU A 458 7.21 -22.77 4.88
N ALA A 459 7.74 -21.75 5.58
CA ALA A 459 7.59 -21.62 7.03
C ALA A 459 6.14 -21.38 7.51
N ALA A 460 5.25 -20.92 6.62
CA ALA A 460 3.84 -20.68 6.92
C ALA A 460 2.92 -21.88 6.61
N LEU A 461 3.50 -23.02 6.21
CA LEU A 461 2.76 -24.22 5.80
C LEU A 461 2.73 -25.26 6.92
N ASP A 462 1.62 -25.99 7.00
CA ASP A 462 1.55 -27.21 7.81
C ASP A 462 2.50 -28.27 7.23
N VAL A 463 3.01 -29.17 8.09
CA VAL A 463 4.08 -30.13 7.75
C VAL A 463 3.78 -30.92 6.47
N ASP A 464 2.59 -31.51 6.33
CA ASP A 464 2.24 -32.32 5.16
C ASP A 464 2.19 -31.49 3.88
N VAL A 465 1.67 -30.26 3.96
CA VAL A 465 1.58 -29.33 2.82
C VAL A 465 2.96 -28.80 2.45
N ALA A 466 3.85 -28.61 3.43
CA ALA A 466 5.22 -28.20 3.20
C ALA A 466 5.98 -29.24 2.38
N VAL A 467 5.82 -30.54 2.70
CA VAL A 467 6.45 -31.64 1.93
C VAL A 467 6.00 -31.63 0.46
N GLU A 468 4.68 -31.64 0.21
CA GLU A 468 4.14 -31.60 -1.16
C GLU A 468 4.60 -30.34 -1.92
N THR A 469 4.56 -29.18 -1.25
CA THR A 469 4.96 -27.92 -1.87
C THR A 469 6.45 -27.85 -2.14
N ARG A 470 7.29 -28.48 -1.29
CA ARG A 470 8.75 -28.53 -1.45
C ARG A 470 9.13 -29.30 -2.70
N GLU A 471 8.51 -30.45 -2.96
CA GLU A 471 8.74 -31.23 -4.18
C GLU A 471 8.43 -30.42 -5.44
N VAL A 472 7.26 -29.76 -5.46
CA VAL A 472 6.86 -28.90 -6.57
C VAL A 472 7.79 -27.70 -6.71
N LEU A 473 8.21 -27.10 -5.60
CA LEU A 473 9.08 -25.93 -5.60
C LEU A 473 10.49 -26.30 -6.08
N ALA A 474 11.04 -27.43 -5.67
CA ALA A 474 12.32 -27.95 -6.14
C ALA A 474 12.32 -28.10 -7.67
N GLU A 475 11.26 -28.68 -8.25
CA GLU A 475 11.09 -28.76 -9.70
C GLU A 475 11.00 -27.36 -10.35
N LEU A 476 10.28 -26.43 -9.72
CA LEU A 476 10.08 -25.08 -10.26
C LEU A 476 11.33 -24.19 -10.21
N VAL A 477 12.23 -24.39 -9.25
CA VAL A 477 13.49 -23.62 -9.17
C VAL A 477 14.61 -24.24 -9.98
N GLN A 478 14.51 -25.51 -10.39
CA GLN A 478 15.49 -26.15 -11.26
C GLN A 478 15.68 -25.34 -12.56
N GLY A 479 16.94 -25.09 -12.91
CA GLY A 479 17.31 -24.29 -14.08
C GLY A 479 17.09 -22.77 -13.92
N ARG A 480 16.72 -22.29 -12.73
CA ARG A 480 16.61 -20.85 -12.40
C ARG A 480 17.74 -20.40 -11.50
N GLY A 481 17.95 -19.08 -11.43
CA GLY A 481 18.79 -18.47 -10.41
C GLY A 481 17.98 -18.16 -9.16
N ALA A 482 18.35 -18.74 -8.03
CA ALA A 482 17.67 -18.49 -6.76
C ALA A 482 18.64 -18.30 -5.59
N LEU A 483 18.29 -17.38 -4.69
CA LEU A 483 18.85 -17.31 -3.34
C LEU A 483 17.74 -17.70 -2.36
N LEU A 484 18.02 -18.68 -1.50
CA LEU A 484 17.06 -19.23 -0.55
C LEU A 484 17.54 -18.98 0.87
N ILE A 485 16.84 -18.15 1.63
CA ILE A 485 16.99 -18.09 3.09
C ILE A 485 16.06 -19.14 3.68
N THR A 486 16.62 -20.08 4.44
CA THR A 486 15.84 -21.06 5.18
C THR A 486 16.59 -21.47 6.45
N HIS A 487 15.85 -22.03 7.40
CA HIS A 487 16.38 -22.68 8.59
C HIS A 487 16.03 -24.17 8.62
N ASP A 488 15.34 -24.67 7.59
CA ASP A 488 14.98 -26.07 7.42
C ASP A 488 16.04 -26.76 6.56
N VAL A 489 16.53 -27.91 7.03
CA VAL A 489 17.53 -28.71 6.33
C VAL A 489 16.91 -29.35 5.08
N ASP A 490 15.65 -29.76 5.16
CA ASP A 490 14.95 -30.41 4.06
C ASP A 490 14.80 -29.48 2.85
N ASP A 491 14.65 -28.17 3.09
CA ASP A 491 14.61 -27.17 2.03
C ASP A 491 15.96 -27.06 1.31
N VAL A 492 17.06 -27.11 2.07
CA VAL A 492 18.42 -27.04 1.50
C VAL A 492 18.71 -28.30 0.70
N THR A 493 18.47 -29.48 1.25
CA THR A 493 18.75 -30.75 0.56
C THR A 493 17.89 -30.95 -0.68
N ALA A 494 16.63 -30.47 -0.68
CA ALA A 494 15.74 -30.60 -1.82
C ALA A 494 16.00 -29.59 -2.94
N MET A 495 16.48 -28.38 -2.63
CA MET A 495 16.48 -27.25 -3.57
C MET A 495 17.85 -26.64 -3.86
N ALA A 496 18.82 -26.70 -2.94
CA ALA A 496 20.05 -25.93 -3.02
C ALA A 496 21.23 -26.72 -3.61
N ASP A 497 21.99 -26.07 -4.47
CA ASP A 497 23.24 -26.59 -5.05
C ASP A 497 24.46 -26.20 -4.18
N SER A 498 24.37 -25.05 -3.51
CA SER A 498 25.41 -24.54 -2.62
C SER A 498 24.81 -23.90 -1.37
N LEU A 499 25.63 -23.81 -0.33
CA LEU A 499 25.26 -23.21 0.94
C LEU A 499 26.26 -22.11 1.32
N VAL A 500 25.72 -21.03 1.86
CA VAL A 500 26.47 -19.91 2.43
C VAL A 500 26.01 -19.71 3.86
N LEU A 501 26.95 -19.76 4.80
CA LEU A 501 26.73 -19.39 6.19
C LEU A 501 27.07 -17.92 6.38
N VAL A 502 26.11 -17.16 6.89
CA VAL A 502 26.28 -15.75 7.25
C VAL A 502 26.30 -15.60 8.77
N GLU A 503 27.36 -15.00 9.29
CA GLU A 503 27.56 -14.72 10.72
C GLU A 503 28.08 -13.29 10.91
N ASN A 504 27.52 -12.58 11.89
CA ASN A 504 27.92 -11.21 12.23
C ASN A 504 28.01 -10.25 11.03
N GLY A 505 27.13 -10.42 10.04
CA GLY A 505 27.09 -9.57 8.84
C GLY A 505 28.13 -9.90 7.77
N THR A 506 28.86 -11.01 7.91
CA THR A 506 29.90 -11.46 6.97
C THR A 506 29.66 -12.92 6.53
N VAL A 507 30.27 -13.32 5.42
CA VAL A 507 30.23 -14.72 4.98
C VAL A 507 31.27 -15.52 5.76
N ALA A 508 30.80 -16.44 6.61
CA ALA A 508 31.64 -17.29 7.45
C ALA A 508 32.08 -18.58 6.73
N HIS A 509 31.22 -19.14 5.89
CA HIS A 509 31.52 -20.35 5.13
C HIS A 509 30.72 -20.40 3.82
N SER A 510 31.30 -20.99 2.78
CA SER A 510 30.59 -21.27 1.52
C SER A 510 31.13 -22.55 0.88
N ALA A 511 30.23 -23.46 0.54
CA ALA A 511 30.58 -24.73 -0.10
C ALA A 511 29.39 -25.28 -0.92
N PRO A 512 29.64 -26.14 -1.93
CA PRO A 512 28.60 -26.96 -2.54
C PRO A 512 27.92 -27.87 -1.51
N VAL A 513 26.63 -28.12 -1.69
CA VAL A 513 25.92 -29.12 -0.87
C VAL A 513 26.58 -30.50 -1.05
N GLY A 514 26.80 -31.22 0.04
CA GLY A 514 27.56 -32.49 0.08
C GLY A 514 29.06 -32.31 0.29
N GLN A 515 29.59 -31.09 0.24
CA GLN A 515 30.99 -30.75 0.51
C GLN A 515 31.14 -29.77 1.68
N ILE A 516 30.13 -29.66 2.53
CA ILE A 516 30.14 -28.75 3.67
C ILE A 516 31.02 -29.34 4.77
N ASP A 517 31.98 -28.53 5.23
CA ASP A 517 32.85 -28.83 6.36
C ASP A 517 32.53 -27.87 7.51
N PRO A 518 31.86 -28.34 8.59
CA PRO A 518 31.57 -27.52 9.76
C PRO A 518 32.81 -26.90 10.41
N GLU A 519 33.95 -27.58 10.42
CA GLU A 519 35.17 -27.11 11.09
C GLU A 519 35.80 -25.92 10.37
N ALA A 520 35.55 -25.81 9.06
CA ALA A 520 36.03 -24.72 8.22
C ALA A 520 35.22 -23.41 8.39
N ALA A 521 34.17 -23.38 9.23
CA ALA A 521 33.29 -22.21 9.42
C ALA A 521 33.74 -21.23 10.52
N GLY A 522 34.85 -21.50 11.22
CA GLY A 522 35.41 -20.59 12.22
C GLY A 522 34.42 -20.30 13.35
N GLU A 523 34.05 -19.03 13.55
CA GLU A 523 33.05 -18.62 14.56
C GLU A 523 31.67 -19.28 14.36
N GLY A 524 31.34 -19.68 13.13
CA GLY A 524 30.07 -20.32 12.81
C GLY A 524 30.03 -21.84 12.89
N THR A 525 31.13 -22.46 13.33
CA THR A 525 31.27 -23.92 13.44
C THR A 525 30.15 -24.55 14.25
N GLU A 526 29.81 -23.99 15.43
CA GLU A 526 28.77 -24.54 16.30
C GLU A 526 27.39 -24.55 15.61
N PHE A 527 27.05 -23.45 14.93
CA PHE A 527 25.78 -23.34 14.23
C PHE A 527 25.72 -24.32 13.06
N LEU A 528 26.77 -24.36 12.22
CA LEU A 528 26.84 -25.23 11.05
C LEU A 528 26.83 -26.71 11.44
N ALA A 529 27.58 -27.10 12.46
CA ALA A 529 27.55 -28.46 13.00
C ALA A 529 26.16 -28.84 13.51
N SER A 530 25.49 -27.94 14.25
CA SER A 530 24.11 -28.19 14.72
C SER A 530 23.09 -28.32 13.59
N PHE A 531 23.35 -27.64 12.46
CA PHE A 531 22.53 -27.70 11.26
C PHE A 531 22.76 -29.02 10.51
N CYS A 532 24.03 -29.43 10.32
CA CYS A 532 24.39 -30.73 9.75
C CYS A 532 23.79 -31.91 10.55
N MET A 533 23.78 -31.86 11.88
CA MET A 533 23.23 -32.94 12.70
C MET A 533 21.72 -33.18 12.51
N ARG A 534 20.99 -32.22 11.94
CA ARG A 534 19.56 -32.38 11.63
C ARG A 534 19.31 -33.04 10.28
N ASP A 535 20.35 -33.17 9.45
CA ASP A 535 20.29 -33.90 8.19
C ASP A 535 20.25 -35.41 8.47
N ARG A 536 19.09 -36.02 8.21
CA ARG A 536 18.87 -37.45 8.44
C ARG A 536 19.50 -38.32 7.37
N ASP A 537 19.64 -37.79 6.16
CA ASP A 537 20.08 -38.54 4.97
C ASP A 537 21.58 -38.36 4.72
N GLY A 538 22.22 -37.43 5.42
CA GLY A 538 23.66 -37.15 5.34
C GLY A 538 24.08 -36.64 3.96
N ILE A 539 23.17 -35.94 3.27
CA ILE A 539 23.36 -35.34 1.95
C ILE A 539 24.14 -34.03 2.05
N LEU A 540 23.99 -33.31 3.16
CA LEU A 540 24.40 -31.91 3.29
C LEU A 540 25.90 -31.76 3.55
N CYS A 541 26.45 -32.60 4.43
CA CYS A 541 27.81 -32.45 4.97
C CYS A 541 28.69 -33.63 4.56
N ASN A 542 29.99 -33.37 4.42
CA ASN A 542 30.92 -34.39 3.98
C ASN A 542 30.98 -35.54 5.00
N GLN A 543 30.61 -36.77 4.61
CA GLN A 543 30.53 -37.94 5.50
C GLN A 543 31.90 -38.53 5.88
N SER A 544 33.00 -37.82 5.67
CA SER A 544 34.33 -38.31 6.03
C SER A 544 34.67 -38.04 7.50
N GLN A 545 33.94 -38.66 8.45
CA GLN A 545 34.43 -39.05 9.78
C GLN A 545 33.66 -40.26 10.31
#